data_AF-A0A8T0HGB7-F1
#
_entry.id   AF-A0A8T0HGB7-F1
#
_cell.length_a   1.000
_cell.length_b   1.000
_cell.length_c   1.000
_cell.angle_alpha   90.00
_cell.angle_beta   90.00
_cell.angle_gamma   90.00
#
_symmetry.space_group_name_H-M   'P 1'
#
loop_
_entity.id
_entity.type
_entity.pdbx_description
1 polymer ?
#
loop_
_entity_poly.entity_id
_entity_poly.type
_entity_poly.pdbx_seq_one_letter_code
_entity_poly.pdbx_strand_id
1 'polypeptide(L)'
;MGLLGPKVDSIEYWRAKSQEVNPQVNTVLRTTCQERGQDAAFVMFNDRRSAAAASQVLHAPHALRWIVTQAPEPEEVVWHNLHITAWQCAVWWFIVGVLTLFLILFYMIPIAFVASLTTLENLAKILPFIRSIIR
;
A
#
# COMPACT_ATOMS: atom_id res chain seq x y z
N MET A 1 24.01 3.04 -15.25
CA MET A 1 24.18 2.17 -16.43
C MET A 1 23.06 2.53 -17.40
N GLY A 2 23.24 3.08 -18.58
CA GLY A 2 24.46 3.37 -19.31
C GLY A 2 24.13 4.21 -20.54
N LEU A 3 24.65 5.43 -20.58
CA LEU A 3 24.77 6.24 -21.80
C LEU A 3 26.13 6.93 -21.82
N LEU A 4 26.65 7.34 -20.65
CA LEU A 4 27.98 7.90 -20.47
C LEU A 4 28.59 7.38 -19.16
N GLY A 5 29.74 6.70 -19.25
CA GLY A 5 30.48 6.23 -18.07
C GLY A 5 31.68 5.37 -18.46
N PRO A 6 32.77 5.37 -17.66
CA PRO A 6 33.93 4.51 -17.91
C PRO A 6 33.55 3.04 -17.77
N LYS A 7 34.12 2.18 -18.62
CA LYS A 7 33.97 0.73 -18.52
C LYS A 7 34.82 0.25 -17.34
N VAL A 8 34.17 -0.07 -16.23
CA VAL A 8 34.79 -0.59 -15.01
C VAL A 8 34.45 -2.08 -14.88
N ASP A 9 35.35 -2.87 -14.29
CA ASP A 9 35.09 -4.28 -13.98
C ASP A 9 33.90 -4.39 -13.00
N SER A 10 32.91 -5.20 -13.37
CA SER A 10 31.71 -5.40 -12.56
C SER A 10 32.05 -6.05 -11.22
N ILE A 11 33.05 -6.94 -11.17
CA ILE A 11 33.45 -7.63 -9.93
C ILE A 11 34.01 -6.62 -8.92
N GLU A 12 34.91 -5.75 -9.36
CA GLU A 12 35.52 -4.73 -8.50
C GLU A 12 34.48 -3.68 -8.06
N TYR A 13 33.60 -3.26 -8.97
CA TYR A 13 32.50 -2.33 -8.65
C TYR A 13 31.56 -2.88 -7.57
N TRP A 14 31.07 -4.11 -7.72
CA TRP A 14 30.16 -4.71 -6.74
C TRP A 14 30.85 -5.04 -5.42
N ARG A 15 32.15 -5.39 -5.45
CA ARG A 15 32.94 -5.59 -4.22
C ARG A 15 33.09 -4.28 -3.44
N ALA A 16 33.43 -3.18 -4.13
CA ALA A 16 33.50 -1.86 -3.53
C ALA A 16 32.13 -1.42 -2.97
N LYS A 17 31.05 -1.64 -3.74
CA LYS A 17 29.69 -1.30 -3.29
C LYS A 17 29.23 -2.13 -2.09
N SER A 18 29.57 -3.42 -2.04
CA SER A 18 29.30 -4.27 -0.88
C SER A 18 30.05 -3.77 0.35
N GLN A 19 31.33 -3.41 0.22
CA GLN A 19 32.12 -2.83 1.32
C GLN A 19 31.58 -1.48 1.80
N GLU A 20 31.03 -0.66 0.89
CA GLU A 20 30.37 0.60 1.23
C GLU A 20 29.07 0.40 2.01
N VAL A 21 28.27 -0.62 1.64
CA VAL A 21 26.94 -0.88 2.23
C VAL A 21 27.01 -1.69 3.54
N ASN A 22 27.98 -2.60 3.68
CA ASN A 22 28.17 -3.41 4.89
C ASN A 22 28.20 -2.63 6.21
N PRO A 23 28.90 -1.49 6.36
CA PRO A 23 28.85 -0.73 7.61
C PRO A 23 27.45 -0.19 7.90
N GLN A 24 26.69 0.23 6.88
CA GLN A 24 25.32 0.72 7.06
C GLN A 24 24.41 -0.40 7.60
N VAL A 25 24.51 -1.60 7.03
CA VAL A 25 23.77 -2.77 7.51
C VAL A 25 24.12 -3.08 8.97
N ASN A 26 25.42 -3.11 9.30
CA ASN A 26 25.87 -3.37 10.67
C ASN A 26 25.40 -2.29 11.66
N THR A 27 25.32 -1.02 11.25
CA THR A 27 24.78 0.05 12.10
C THR A 27 23.29 -0.16 12.37
N VAL A 28 22.50 -0.46 11.34
CA VAL A 28 21.05 -0.71 11.49
C VAL A 28 20.79 -1.92 12.37
N LEU A 29 21.54 -3.02 12.19
CA LEU A 29 21.43 -4.20 13.04
C LEU A 29 21.69 -3.87 14.51
N ARG A 30 22.73 -3.08 14.80
CA ARG A 30 23.06 -2.68 16.17
C ARG A 30 21.99 -1.80 16.79
N THR A 31 21.45 -0.82 16.07
CA THR A 31 20.32 -0.02 16.56
C THR A 31 19.08 -0.86 16.75
N THR A 32 18.73 -1.76 15.83
CA THR A 32 17.56 -2.66 16.00
C THR A 32 17.70 -3.60 17.20
N CYS A 33 18.91 -4.06 17.54
CA CYS A 33 19.12 -4.87 18.75
C CYS A 33 19.04 -4.04 20.05
N GLN A 34 19.30 -2.74 20.00
CA GLN A 34 19.35 -1.87 21.17
C GLN A 34 18.05 -1.07 21.38
N GLU A 35 17.35 -0.73 20.31
CA GLU A 35 16.06 -0.06 20.31
C GLU A 35 14.94 -1.10 20.40
N ARG A 36 14.24 -1.02 21.54
CA ARG A 36 12.96 -1.62 21.96
C ARG A 36 12.17 -2.45 20.93
N GLY A 37 11.62 -3.55 21.45
CA GLY A 37 10.71 -4.45 20.74
C GLY A 37 9.55 -3.73 20.05
N GLN A 38 9.19 -4.26 18.89
CA GLN A 38 8.05 -3.79 18.11
C GLN A 38 6.75 -4.04 18.85
N ASP A 39 5.73 -3.22 18.60
CA ASP A 39 4.37 -3.38 19.15
C ASP A 39 3.59 -4.57 18.55
N ALA A 40 4.27 -5.44 17.80
CA ALA A 40 3.74 -6.64 17.17
C ALA A 40 4.67 -7.82 17.40
N ALA A 41 4.09 -9.02 17.56
CA ALA A 41 4.82 -10.25 17.79
C ALA A 41 4.09 -11.45 17.17
N PHE A 42 4.87 -12.46 16.78
CA PHE A 42 4.34 -13.75 16.38
C PHE A 42 4.33 -14.70 17.58
N VAL A 43 3.18 -15.33 17.83
CA VAL A 43 3.01 -16.30 18.91
C VAL A 43 2.74 -17.66 18.29
N MET A 44 3.54 -18.66 18.63
CA MET A 44 3.37 -20.04 18.20
C MET A 44 2.79 -20.87 19.35
N PHE A 45 1.85 -21.75 19.01
CA PHE A 45 1.23 -22.67 19.94
C PHE A 45 1.58 -24.12 19.57
N ASN A 46 1.63 -25.00 20.56
CA ASN A 46 1.88 -26.42 20.34
C ASN A 46 0.73 -27.14 19.61
N ASP A 47 -0.50 -26.65 19.77
CA ASP A 47 -1.69 -27.24 19.15
C ASP A 47 -2.44 -26.23 18.28
N ARG A 48 -2.91 -26.69 17.12
CA ARG A 48 -3.64 -25.88 16.13
C ARG A 48 -4.98 -25.38 16.65
N ARG A 49 -5.67 -26.17 17.48
CA ARG A 49 -6.96 -25.75 18.05
C ARG A 49 -6.76 -24.59 19.04
N SER A 50 -5.71 -24.67 19.86
CA SER A 50 -5.36 -23.59 20.79
C SER A 50 -5.01 -22.28 20.06
N ALA A 51 -4.25 -22.36 18.94
CA ALA A 51 -3.95 -21.19 18.11
C ALA A 51 -5.23 -20.58 17.49
N ALA A 52 -6.12 -21.42 16.95
CA ALA A 52 -7.38 -20.96 16.37
C ALA A 52 -8.27 -20.29 17.42
N ALA A 53 -8.41 -20.91 18.60
CA ALA A 53 -9.17 -20.34 19.71
C ALA A 53 -8.56 -19.01 20.17
N ALA A 54 -7.23 -18.92 20.32
CA ALA A 54 -6.56 -17.69 20.72
C ALA A 54 -6.77 -16.55 19.71
N SER A 55 -6.84 -16.84 18.41
CA SER A 55 -7.12 -15.82 17.38
C SER A 55 -8.56 -15.32 17.35
N GLN A 56 -9.50 -16.04 17.97
CA GLN A 56 -10.93 -15.70 17.96
C GLN A 56 -11.41 -15.01 19.24
N VAL A 57 -10.61 -15.03 20.30
CA VAL A 57 -10.98 -14.47 21.61
C VAL A 57 -10.46 -13.04 21.74
N LEU A 58 -11.23 -12.20 22.42
CA LEU A 58 -10.82 -10.85 22.78
C LEU A 58 -9.93 -10.89 24.04
N HIS A 59 -8.67 -10.49 23.91
CA HIS A 59 -7.69 -10.56 25.01
C HIS A 59 -7.67 -9.33 25.92
N ALA A 60 -8.21 -8.19 25.49
CA ALA A 60 -8.18 -6.94 26.23
C ALA A 60 -9.57 -6.28 26.30
N PRO A 61 -9.88 -5.53 27.38
CA PRO A 61 -11.14 -4.81 27.50
C PRO A 61 -11.30 -3.68 26.47
N HIS A 62 -10.21 -3.24 25.85
CA HIS A 62 -10.23 -2.27 24.75
C HIS A 62 -9.95 -2.99 23.44
N ALA A 63 -10.91 -2.93 22.50
CA ALA A 63 -10.86 -3.65 21.22
C ALA A 63 -9.68 -3.26 20.31
N LEU A 64 -9.10 -2.07 20.50
CA LEU A 64 -7.95 -1.59 19.71
C LEU A 64 -6.58 -1.98 20.30
N ARG A 65 -6.56 -2.66 21.46
CA ARG A 65 -5.33 -3.16 22.09
C ARG A 65 -5.33 -4.69 22.00
N TRP A 66 -4.17 -5.29 21.75
CA TRP A 66 -4.00 -6.74 21.65
C TRP A 66 -4.89 -7.39 20.58
N ILE A 67 -4.79 -6.88 19.36
CA ILE A 67 -5.47 -7.47 18.20
C ILE A 67 -4.68 -8.70 17.78
N VAL A 68 -5.35 -9.85 17.80
CA VAL A 68 -4.77 -11.12 17.37
C VAL A 68 -5.46 -11.55 16.09
N THR A 69 -4.67 -11.81 15.06
CA THR A 69 -5.12 -12.37 13.78
C THR A 69 -4.39 -13.67 13.53
N GLN A 70 -4.97 -14.54 12.69
CA GLN A 70 -4.20 -15.68 12.21
C GLN A 70 -3.01 -15.19 11.40
N ALA A 71 -1.83 -15.71 11.72
CA ALA A 71 -0.61 -15.39 11.01
C ALA A 71 -0.71 -15.89 9.55
N PRO A 72 -0.40 -15.05 8.56
CA PRO A 72 -0.31 -15.47 7.16
C PRO A 72 0.97 -16.30 6.93
N GLU A 73 1.12 -16.83 5.72
CA GLU A 73 2.35 -17.52 5.31
C GLU A 73 3.54 -16.54 5.34
N PRO A 74 4.75 -16.96 5.76
CA PRO A 74 5.89 -16.06 5.91
C PRO A 74 6.25 -15.26 4.65
N GLU A 75 5.97 -15.79 3.45
CA GLU A 75 6.22 -15.10 2.19
C GLU A 75 5.17 -13.99 1.89
N GLU A 76 3.97 -14.10 2.47
CA GLU A 76 2.89 -13.11 2.33
C GLU A 76 2.99 -12.00 3.39
N VAL A 77 3.93 -12.09 4.33
CA VAL A 77 4.11 -11.09 5.39
C VAL A 77 4.79 -9.83 4.82
N VAL A 78 4.06 -8.72 4.84
CA VAL A 78 4.64 -7.39 4.57
C VAL A 78 5.32 -6.86 5.84
N TRP A 79 6.60 -7.18 6.03
CA TRP A 79 7.39 -6.81 7.21
C TRP A 79 7.39 -5.31 7.53
N HIS A 80 7.31 -4.47 6.51
CA HIS A 80 7.28 -3.03 6.69
C HIS A 80 6.00 -2.54 7.38
N ASN A 81 4.91 -3.28 7.27
CA ASN A 81 3.60 -2.91 7.83
C ASN A 81 3.39 -3.43 9.26
N LEU A 82 4.32 -4.21 9.81
CA LEU A 82 4.14 -4.87 11.11
C LEU A 82 4.06 -3.88 12.29
N HIS A 83 4.65 -2.69 12.13
CA HIS A 83 4.63 -1.63 13.14
C HIS A 83 3.39 -0.73 13.09
N ILE A 84 2.50 -0.92 12.12
CA ILE A 84 1.35 -0.04 11.91
C ILE A 84 0.29 -0.36 12.95
N THR A 85 -0.09 0.66 13.72
CA THR A 85 -1.14 0.53 14.74
C THR A 85 -2.53 0.54 14.10
N ALA A 86 -3.49 -0.15 14.72
CA ALA A 86 -4.87 -0.22 14.21
C ALA A 86 -5.55 1.15 14.04
N TRP A 87 -5.19 2.12 14.89
CA TRP A 87 -5.67 3.49 14.75
C TRP A 87 -5.16 4.16 13.46
N GLN A 88 -3.89 4.00 13.14
CA GLN A 88 -3.32 4.51 11.88
C GLN A 88 -4.01 3.85 10.68
N CYS A 89 -4.25 2.53 10.72
CA CYS A 89 -5.02 1.85 9.68
C CYS A 89 -6.40 2.50 9.49
N ALA A 90 -7.16 2.72 10.56
CA ALA A 90 -8.50 3.34 10.47
C ALA A 90 -8.46 4.73 9.83
N VAL A 91 -7.47 5.55 10.17
CA VAL A 91 -7.27 6.88 9.55
C VAL A 91 -6.96 6.74 8.05
N TRP A 92 -6.09 5.80 7.67
CA TRP A 92 -5.78 5.53 6.26
C TRP A 92 -7.01 5.09 5.47
N TRP A 93 -7.84 4.20 6.03
CA TRP A 93 -9.11 3.80 5.41
C TRP A 93 -10.03 5.00 5.16
N PHE A 94 -10.12 5.92 6.13
CA PHE A 94 -10.90 7.15 5.97
C PHE A 94 -10.34 8.06 4.87
N ILE A 95 -9.03 8.30 4.86
CA ILE A 95 -8.36 9.14 3.85
C ILE A 95 -8.57 8.55 2.44
N VAL A 96 -8.34 7.25 2.27
CA VAL A 96 -8.52 6.56 0.99
C VAL A 96 -9.99 6.62 0.54
N GLY A 97 -10.94 6.47 1.46
CA GLY A 97 -12.36 6.63 1.17
C GLY A 97 -12.71 8.03 0.65
N VAL A 98 -12.20 9.07 1.30
CA VAL A 98 -12.39 10.47 0.88
C VAL A 98 -11.75 10.73 -0.49
N LEU A 99 -10.52 10.28 -0.72
CA LEU A 99 -9.85 10.41 -2.02
C LEU A 99 -10.61 9.69 -3.14
N THR A 100 -11.13 8.50 -2.85
CA THR A 100 -11.92 7.71 -3.80
C THR A 100 -13.23 8.43 -4.16
N LEU A 101 -13.90 9.04 -3.17
CA LEU A 101 -15.09 9.86 -3.42
C LEU A 101 -14.79 11.02 -4.38
N PHE A 102 -13.71 11.76 -4.13
CA PHE A 102 -13.29 12.85 -5.03
C PHE A 102 -12.95 12.34 -6.43
N LEU A 103 -12.22 11.22 -6.52
CA LEU A 103 -11.89 10.60 -7.80
C LEU A 103 -13.17 10.29 -8.60
N ILE A 104 -14.19 9.70 -7.97
CA ILE A 104 -15.48 9.39 -8.62
C ILE A 104 -16.17 10.68 -9.11
N LEU A 105 -16.21 11.73 -8.27
CA LEU A 105 -16.82 13.01 -8.64
C LEU A 105 -16.13 13.67 -9.84
N PHE A 106 -14.79 13.71 -9.84
CA PHE A 106 -14.03 14.24 -10.97
C PHE A 106 -14.19 13.38 -12.23
N TYR A 107 -14.26 12.07 -12.06
CA TYR A 107 -14.45 11.14 -13.18
C TYR A 107 -15.85 11.19 -13.79
N MET A 108 -16.83 11.76 -13.08
CA MET A 108 -18.16 12.03 -13.65
C MET A 108 -18.11 13.01 -14.83
N ILE A 109 -17.18 13.96 -14.83
CA ILE A 109 -17.03 14.99 -15.88
C ILE A 109 -16.73 14.36 -17.26
N PRO A 110 -15.66 13.54 -17.43
CA PRO A 110 -15.39 12.91 -18.72
C PRO A 110 -16.46 11.90 -19.12
N ILE A 111 -17.09 11.20 -18.16
CA ILE A 111 -18.21 10.28 -18.46
C ILE A 111 -19.38 11.06 -19.07
N ALA A 112 -19.77 12.19 -18.47
CA ALA A 112 -20.84 13.03 -18.98
C ALA A 112 -20.48 13.61 -20.37
N PHE A 113 -19.22 13.98 -20.59
CA PHE A 113 -18.75 14.44 -21.90
C PHE A 113 -18.89 13.35 -22.97
N VAL A 114 -18.39 12.14 -22.71
CA VAL A 114 -18.53 11.01 -23.66
C VAL A 114 -20.01 10.67 -23.89
N ALA A 115 -20.82 10.62 -22.83
CA ALA A 115 -22.26 10.36 -22.93
C ALA A 115 -22.98 11.39 -23.82
N SER A 116 -22.59 12.67 -23.73
CA SER A 116 -23.14 13.74 -24.58
C SER A 116 -22.77 13.59 -26.06
N LEU A 117 -21.59 13.05 -26.37
CA LEU A 117 -21.15 12.78 -27.75
C LEU A 117 -21.91 11.60 -28.37
N THR A 118 -22.20 10.55 -27.58
CA THR A 118 -22.99 9.40 -28.05
C THR A 118 -24.48 9.69 -28.22
N THR A 119 -25.05 10.67 -27.50
CA THR A 119 -26.46 11.06 -27.65
C THR A 119 -26.61 12.19 -28.68
N LEU A 120 -26.63 11.80 -29.97
CA LEU A 120 -26.76 12.68 -31.13
C LEU A 120 -27.96 13.67 -31.02
N GLU A 121 -29.04 13.27 -30.33
CA GLU A 121 -30.24 14.08 -30.14
C GLU A 121 -30.11 15.18 -29.08
N ASN A 122 -29.24 15.02 -28.07
CA ASN A 122 -29.01 16.04 -27.03
C ASN A 122 -27.99 17.10 -27.48
N LEU A 123 -27.00 16.68 -28.26
CA LEU A 123 -25.99 17.60 -28.81
C LEU A 123 -26.59 18.59 -29.81
N ALA A 124 -27.64 18.18 -30.55
CA ALA A 124 -28.42 19.05 -31.44
C ALA A 124 -29.24 20.15 -30.70
N LYS A 125 -29.51 19.98 -29.40
CA LYS A 125 -30.17 21.01 -28.56
C LYS A 125 -29.18 22.00 -27.94
N ILE A 126 -27.94 21.58 -27.69
CA ILE A 126 -26.91 22.38 -27.00
C ILE A 126 -26.04 23.17 -28.01
N LEU A 127 -25.79 22.61 -29.21
CA LEU A 127 -24.98 23.25 -30.26
C LEU A 127 -25.79 23.34 -31.57
N PRO A 128 -26.41 24.50 -31.90
CA PRO A 128 -27.26 24.64 -33.08
C PRO A 128 -26.53 24.48 -34.42
N PHE A 129 -25.19 24.51 -34.42
CA PHE A 129 -24.36 24.30 -35.61
C PHE A 129 -24.43 22.87 -36.17
N ILE A 130 -24.68 21.86 -35.33
CA ILE A 130 -24.76 20.45 -35.75
C ILE A 130 -26.06 20.16 -36.51
N ARG A 131 -27.13 20.92 -36.20
CA ARG A 131 -28.41 20.86 -36.92
C ARG A 131 -28.29 21.25 -38.40
N SER A 132 -27.25 22.01 -38.76
CA SER A 132 -26.97 22.43 -40.14
C SER A 132 -26.25 21.35 -40.97
N ILE A 133 -25.65 20.34 -40.35
CA ILE A 133 -24.85 19.29 -41.03
C ILE A 133 -25.66 18.00 -41.27
N ILE A 134 -26.74 17.76 -40.51
CA ILE A 134 -27.57 16.54 -40.61
C ILE A 134 -28.78 16.78 -41.54
N ARG A 135 -28.57 17.30 -42.76
CA ARG A 135 -29.58 17.28 -43.83
C ARG A 135 -29.29 16.15 -44.80
#